data_AF-A0A1H7P0K7-F1
#
_entry.id   AF-A0A1H7P0K7-F1
#
_cell.length_a   1.000
_cell.length_b   1.000
_cell.length_c   1.000
_cell.angle_alpha   90.00
_cell.angle_beta   90.00
_cell.angle_gamma   90.00
#
_symmetry.space_group_name_H-M   'P 1'
#
loop_
_entity.id
_entity.type
_entity.pdbx_description
1 polymer ?
#
loop_
_entity_poly.entity_id
_entity_poly.type
_entity_poly.pdbx_seq_one_letter_code
_entity_poly.pdbx_strand_id
1 'polypeptide(L)'
;MFDNMASYSLLGIAGLITTCLFIFGIACLIAFFINIFRLIKGRFNRKLEQCQSCGNTISISAIICPNCGHHYGRSNGVFNSIFGSFVGFVICIGGGFIALAELMKMINN
;
A
#
# COMPACT_ATOMS: atom_id res chain seq x y z
N MET A 1 7.90 36.22 22.77
CA MET A 1 6.63 36.02 22.04
C MET A 1 6.85 35.28 20.72
N PHE A 2 7.91 35.62 19.96
CA PHE A 2 8.36 34.85 18.79
C PHE A 2 8.78 33.40 19.14
N ASP A 3 9.42 33.18 20.29
CA ASP A 3 9.84 31.83 20.71
C ASP A 3 8.65 30.90 20.95
N ASN A 4 7.60 31.40 21.62
CA ASN A 4 6.37 30.64 21.86
C ASN A 4 5.67 30.26 20.54
N MET A 5 5.60 31.19 19.57
CA MET A 5 5.02 30.90 18.26
C MET A 5 5.82 29.84 17.49
N ALA A 6 7.15 29.87 17.58
CA ALA A 6 8.00 28.85 16.97
C ALA A 6 7.80 27.47 17.63
N SER A 7 7.66 27.42 18.96
CA SER A 7 7.40 26.17 19.70
C SER A 7 6.07 25.51 19.33
N TYR A 8 4.97 26.26 19.25
CA TYR A 8 3.68 25.72 18.84
C TYR A 8 3.67 25.28 17.37
N SER A 9 4.38 26.02 16.50
CA SER A 9 4.52 25.67 15.09
C SER A 9 5.26 24.34 14.91
N LEU A 10 6.35 24.14 15.67
CA LEU A 10 7.13 22.90 15.64
C LEU A 10 6.30 21.70 16.12
N LEU A 11 5.54 21.89 17.21
CA LEU A 11 4.63 20.87 17.74
C LEU A 11 3.55 20.47 16.73
N GLY A 12 2.98 21.46 16.03
CA GLY A 12 2.00 21.24 14.97
C GLY A 12 2.56 20.44 13.80
N ILE A 13 3.77 20.75 13.34
CA ILE A 13 4.44 20.03 12.25
C ILE A 13 4.76 18.59 12.67
N ALA A 14 5.31 18.39 13.88
CA ALA A 14 5.61 17.06 14.41
C ALA A 14 4.34 16.19 14.55
N GLY A 15 3.23 16.78 15.00
CA GLY A 15 1.93 16.11 15.06
C GLY A 15 1.40 15.71 13.68
N LEU A 16 1.54 16.59 12.69
CA LEU A 16 1.09 16.34 11.32
C LEU A 16 1.90 15.20 10.66
N ILE A 17 3.23 15.23 10.79
CA ILE A 17 4.11 14.16 10.29
C ILE A 17 3.75 12.81 10.92
N THR A 18 3.58 12.79 12.25
CA THR A 18 3.20 11.58 12.99
C THR A 18 1.88 11.03 12.47
N THR A 19 0.87 11.89 12.28
CA THR A 19 -0.44 11.51 11.77
C THR A 19 -0.35 10.95 10.34
N CYS A 20 0.41 11.60 9.45
CA CYS A 20 0.62 11.13 8.08
C CYS A 20 1.29 9.75 8.02
N LEU A 21 2.26 9.48 8.90
CA LEU A 21 2.91 8.16 8.97
C LEU A 21 1.91 7.04 9.32
N PHE A 22 1.01 7.28 10.27
CA PHE A 22 -0.02 6.30 10.61
C PHE A 22 -1.06 6.12 9.49
N ILE A 23 -1.52 7.20 8.86
CA ILE A 23 -2.47 7.12 7.73
C ILE A 23 -1.85 6.31 6.58
N PHE A 24 -0.60 6.61 6.21
CA PHE A 24 0.07 5.89 5.14
C PHE A 24 0.33 4.43 5.52
N GLY A 25 0.70 4.16 6.77
CA GLY A 25 0.82 2.80 7.31
C GLY A 25 -0.48 2.01 7.15
N ILE A 26 -1.61 2.56 7.59
CA ILE A 26 -2.93 1.93 7.45
C ILE A 26 -3.26 1.69 5.97
N ALA A 27 -2.99 2.65 5.08
CA ALA A 27 -3.20 2.48 3.64
C ALA A 27 -2.36 1.33 3.07
N CYS A 28 -1.09 1.20 3.47
CA CYS A 28 -0.23 0.07 3.10
C CYS A 28 -0.76 -1.26 3.63
N LEU A 29 -1.29 -1.30 4.86
CA LEU A 29 -1.91 -2.50 5.43
C LEU A 29 -3.15 -2.93 4.64
N ILE A 30 -4.04 -1.99 4.31
CA ILE A 30 -5.22 -2.25 3.49
C ILE A 30 -4.81 -2.79 2.12
N ALA A 31 -3.83 -2.15 1.46
CA ALA A 31 -3.30 -2.60 0.17
C ALA A 31 -2.71 -4.02 0.25
N PHE A 32 -1.98 -4.33 1.32
CA PHE A 32 -1.45 -5.67 1.57
C PHE A 32 -2.56 -6.74 1.63
N PHE A 33 -3.62 -6.48 2.41
CA PHE A 33 -4.76 -7.41 2.48
C PHE A 33 -5.45 -7.56 1.13
N ILE A 34 -5.72 -6.46 0.42
CA ILE A 34 -6.35 -6.50 -0.91
C ILE A 34 -5.51 -7.35 -1.87
N ASN A 35 -4.19 -7.22 -1.85
CA ASN A 35 -3.30 -8.01 -2.70
C ASN A 35 -3.29 -9.50 -2.33
N ILE A 36 -3.31 -9.82 -1.04
CA ILE A 36 -3.46 -11.21 -0.57
C ILE A 36 -4.80 -11.80 -1.04
N PHE A 37 -5.91 -11.07 -0.86
CA PHE A 37 -7.22 -11.53 -1.31
C PHE A 37 -7.27 -11.71 -2.83
N ARG A 38 -6.62 -10.84 -3.61
CA ARG A 38 -6.48 -11.00 -5.06
C ARG A 38 -5.68 -12.25 -5.43
N LEU A 39 -4.59 -12.55 -4.72
CA LEU A 39 -3.84 -13.79 -4.95
C LEU A 39 -4.66 -15.03 -4.61
N ILE A 40 -5.34 -15.05 -3.46
CA ILE A 40 -6.16 -16.19 -3.05
C ILE A 40 -7.31 -16.40 -4.03
N LYS A 41 -8.01 -15.32 -4.41
CA LYS A 41 -9.10 -15.38 -5.40
C LYS A 41 -8.60 -15.79 -6.80
N GLY A 42 -7.42 -15.31 -7.21
CA GLY A 42 -6.77 -15.71 -8.46
C GLY A 42 -6.32 -17.18 -8.47
N ARG A 43 -5.87 -17.71 -7.33
CA ARG A 43 -5.56 -19.15 -7.15
C ARG A 43 -6.82 -20.02 -7.18
N PHE A 44 -7.94 -19.52 -6.67
CA PHE A 44 -9.22 -20.22 -6.68
C PHE A 44 -9.87 -20.23 -8.08
N ASN A 45 -9.67 -19.16 -8.87
CA ASN A 45 -10.06 -19.05 -10.27
C ASN A 45 -8.98 -19.59 -11.23
N ARG A 46 -8.37 -20.74 -10.95
CA ARG A 46 -7.63 -21.53 -11.96
C ARG A 46 -8.55 -22.18 -13.01
N LYS A 47 -9.73 -21.63 -13.24
CA LYS A 47 -10.55 -22.02 -14.37
C LYS A 47 -9.86 -21.44 -15.61
N LEU A 48 -9.69 -22.25 -16.64
CA LEU A 48 -9.26 -21.74 -17.93
C LEU A 48 -10.47 -20.98 -18.50
N GLU A 49 -10.26 -19.75 -18.95
CA GLU A 49 -11.29 -18.99 -19.67
C GLU A 49 -10.92 -18.92 -21.15
N GLN A 50 -11.92 -18.73 -22.02
CA GLN A 50 -11.66 -18.52 -23.43
C GLN A 50 -11.23 -17.07 -23.66
N CYS A 51 -10.15 -16.89 -24.41
CA CYS A 51 -9.71 -15.58 -24.86
C CYS A 51 -10.82 -14.93 -25.70
N GLN A 52 -11.28 -13.73 -25.32
CA GLN A 52 -12.34 -13.01 -26.04
C GLN A 52 -11.98 -12.65 -27.49
N SER A 53 -10.69 -12.62 -27.86
CA SER A 53 -10.25 -12.32 -29.23
C SER A 53 -10.09 -13.55 -30.12
N CYS A 54 -9.57 -14.66 -29.60
CA CYS A 54 -9.22 -15.82 -30.44
C CYS A 54 -9.90 -17.13 -30.02
N GLY A 55 -10.74 -17.12 -28.97
CA GLY A 55 -11.45 -18.30 -28.47
C GLY A 55 -10.56 -19.34 -27.79
N ASN A 56 -9.24 -19.17 -27.82
CA ASN A 56 -8.30 -20.13 -27.25
C ASN A 56 -8.36 -20.12 -25.72
N THR A 57 -8.21 -21.29 -25.10
CA THR A 57 -8.24 -21.41 -23.64
C THR A 57 -6.97 -20.79 -23.05
N ILE A 58 -7.16 -19.77 -22.23
CA ILE A 58 -6.10 -19.07 -21.51
C ILE A 58 -6.35 -19.17 -20.00
N SER A 59 -5.30 -18.96 -19.23
CA SER A 59 -5.47 -18.76 -17.79
C SER A 59 -6.18 -17.43 -17.54
N ILE A 60 -7.16 -17.40 -16.63
CA ILE A 60 -7.84 -16.16 -16.22
C ILE A 60 -6.86 -15.07 -15.71
N SER A 61 -5.67 -15.49 -15.25
CA SER A 61 -4.61 -14.56 -14.81
C SER A 61 -3.64 -14.15 -15.91
N ALA A 62 -3.83 -14.57 -17.17
CA ALA A 62 -2.93 -14.23 -18.26
C ALA A 62 -3.05 -12.74 -18.60
N ILE A 63 -1.96 -11.99 -18.37
CA ILE A 63 -1.86 -10.56 -18.71
C ILE A 63 -1.91 -10.36 -20.24
N ILE A 64 -1.41 -11.34 -20.98
CA ILE A 64 -1.36 -11.38 -22.44
C ILE A 64 -1.78 -12.78 -22.90
N CYS A 65 -2.64 -12.87 -23.90
CA CYS A 65 -2.91 -14.13 -24.58
C CYS A 65 -1.68 -14.57 -25.40
N PRO A 66 -1.10 -15.76 -25.19
CA PRO A 66 0.10 -16.20 -25.92
C PRO A 66 -0.17 -16.51 -27.40
N ASN A 67 -1.44 -16.72 -27.79
CA ASN A 67 -1.79 -17.12 -29.14
C ASN A 67 -2.14 -15.94 -30.06
N CYS A 68 -2.76 -14.88 -29.52
CA CYS A 68 -3.18 -13.71 -30.30
C CYS A 68 -2.61 -12.38 -29.83
N GLY A 69 -1.87 -12.35 -28.71
CA GLY A 69 -1.27 -11.13 -28.17
C GLY A 69 -2.27 -10.17 -27.53
N HIS A 70 -3.53 -10.57 -27.28
CA HIS A 70 -4.52 -9.70 -26.65
C HIS A 70 -4.13 -9.36 -25.20
N HIS A 71 -4.11 -8.07 -24.87
CA HIS A 71 -3.68 -7.55 -23.56
C HIS A 71 -4.86 -7.31 -22.63
N TYR A 72 -4.83 -7.89 -21.43
CA TYR A 72 -5.89 -7.75 -20.41
C TYR A 72 -5.62 -6.64 -19.38
N GLY A 73 -4.57 -5.84 -19.59
CA GLY A 73 -4.20 -4.73 -18.73
C GLY A 73 -3.29 -5.14 -17.56
N ARG A 74 -2.36 -4.25 -17.20
CA ARG A 74 -1.34 -4.46 -16.17
C ARG A 74 -1.76 -3.71 -14.90
N SER A 75 -1.93 -4.39 -13.77
CA SER A 75 -2.14 -3.69 -12.49
C SER A 75 -0.83 -2.99 -12.07
N ASN A 76 -0.93 -1.78 -11.51
CA ASN A 76 0.21 -0.97 -11.10
C ASN A 76 1.16 -1.74 -10.16
N GLY A 77 2.40 -2.00 -10.61
CA GLY A 77 3.33 -2.94 -9.97
C GLY A 77 3.79 -2.59 -8.55
N VAL A 78 3.76 -1.31 -8.17
CA VAL A 78 4.16 -0.86 -6.81
C VAL A 78 3.09 -1.21 -5.77
N PHE A 79 1.81 -1.03 -6.12
CA PHE A 79 0.68 -1.42 -5.26
C PHE A 79 0.26 -2.89 -5.42
N ASN A 80 0.87 -3.65 -6.32
CA ASN A 80 0.56 -5.06 -6.55
C ASN A 80 1.57 -6.00 -5.87
N SER A 81 2.64 -5.46 -5.29
CA SER A 81 3.68 -6.23 -4.60
C SER A 81 3.32 -6.38 -3.12
N ILE A 82 2.82 -7.56 -2.74
CA ILE A 82 2.51 -7.93 -1.35
C ILE A 82 3.68 -7.63 -0.41
N PHE A 83 4.89 -7.99 -0.82
CA PHE A 83 6.09 -7.74 -0.04
C PHE A 83 6.35 -6.24 0.17
N GLY A 84 6.15 -5.42 -0.88
CA GLY A 84 6.33 -3.97 -0.81
C GLY A 84 5.33 -3.29 0.12
N SER A 85 4.05 -3.68 0.05
CA SER A 85 3.02 -3.16 0.96
C SER A 85 3.27 -3.55 2.41
N PHE A 86 3.78 -4.75 2.67
CA PHE A 86 4.13 -5.20 4.01
C PHE A 86 5.32 -4.44 4.60
N VAL A 87 6.41 -4.32 3.85
CA VAL A 87 7.60 -3.59 4.31
C VAL A 87 7.27 -2.11 4.53
N GLY A 88 6.51 -1.49 3.63
CA GLY A 88 6.03 -0.12 3.79
C GLY A 88 5.20 0.07 5.06
N PHE A 89 4.29 -0.86 5.36
CA PHE A 89 3.53 -0.85 6.61
C PHE A 89 4.43 -0.91 7.85
N VAL A 90 5.41 -1.82 7.89
CA VAL A 90 6.32 -1.97 9.05
C VAL A 90 7.14 -0.71 9.26
N ILE A 91 7.67 -0.11 8.19
CA ILE A 91 8.46 1.13 8.27
C ILE A 91 7.60 2.30 8.76
N CYS A 92 6.40 2.47 8.21
CA CYS A 92 5.53 3.58 8.58
C CYS A 92 4.98 3.47 9.99
N ILE A 93 4.59 2.27 10.45
CA ILE A 93 4.15 2.07 11.83
C ILE A 93 5.32 2.20 12.81
N GLY A 94 6.47 1.59 12.51
CA GLY A 94 7.67 1.71 13.35
C GLY A 94 8.12 3.16 13.49
N GLY A 95 8.23 3.88 12.36
CA GLY A 95 8.53 5.31 12.34
C GLY A 95 7.46 6.15 13.04
N GLY A 96 6.19 5.80 12.89
CA GLY A 96 5.07 6.47 13.56
C GLY A 96 5.15 6.38 15.08
N PHE A 97 5.48 5.21 15.65
CA PHE A 97 5.68 5.07 17.09
C PHE A 97 6.89 5.85 17.62
N ILE A 98 7.99 5.89 16.86
CA ILE A 98 9.17 6.70 17.22
C ILE A 98 8.81 8.19 17.21
N ALA A 99 8.15 8.66 16.16
CA ALA A 99 7.70 10.05 16.06
C ALA A 99 6.70 10.41 17.17
N LEU A 100 5.80 9.50 17.53
CA LEU A 100 4.86 9.67 18.62
C LEU A 100 5.57 9.77 19.99
N ALA A 101 6.60 8.96 20.22
CA ALA A 101 7.39 9.03 21.45
C ALA A 101 8.08 10.39 21.60
N GLU A 102 8.65 10.93 20.52
CA GLU A 102 9.24 12.27 20.51
C GLU A 102 8.18 13.36 20.69
N LEU A 103 7.01 13.22 20.05
CA LEU A 103 5.89 14.16 20.22
C LEU A 103 5.42 14.22 21.69
N MET A 104 5.31 13.06 22.35
CA MET A 104 4.92 12.99 23.76
C MET A 104 5.95 13.66 24.68
N LYS A 105 7.25 13.54 24.37
CA LYS A 105 8.30 14.26 25.09
C LYS A 105 8.14 15.78 24.93
N MET A 106 7.83 16.26 23.72
CA MET A 106 7.63 17.69 23.46
C MET A 106 6.36 18.24 24.14
N ILE A 107 5.33 17.42 24.32
CA ILE A 107 4.08 17.83 25.01
C ILE A 107 4.29 17.89 26.53
N ASN A 108 5.10 16.99 27.07
CA ASN A 108 5.30 16.83 28.52
C ASN A 108 6.47 17.68 29.08
N ASN A 109 7.11 18.49 28.24
CA ASN A 109 8.25 19.33 28.57
C ASN A 109 7.87 20.80 28.44
#